data_AF-A0A1S6JK31-F1
#
_entry.id   AF-A0A1S6JK31-F1
#
_cell.length_a   1.000
_cell.length_b   1.000
_cell.length_c   1.000
_cell.angle_alpha   90.00
_cell.angle_beta   90.00
_cell.angle_gamma   90.00
#
_symmetry.space_group_name_H-M   'P 1'
#
loop_
_entity.id
_entity.type
_entity.pdbx_description
1 polymer ?
#
loop_
_entity_poly.entity_id
_entity_poly.type
_entity_poly.pdbx_seq_one_letter_code
_entity_poly.pdbx_strand_id
1 'polypeptide(L)'
;MQANEPTTEPLSSAPGRRGGRRIAAVTGALLPAVAVVGAVACTAVAVADADRDPGASSWARAEPAAGRPAAEAKPGSLAWTLVPYRPDNWSRGPDLGKFGSDAVLNGDRTTALFKESLAGLPRSERKQMEKEIDRRPVKEMAMRSYAFTTGDNADRAAGAATMTLVLSRLEDPAAARAVTKGQNAFLGALGLFRDGPEIEGFEDAECFRTPSGSGGDRKLDSMYCYASVADIAVTATAEGLQPFDAEGVAALLKDQLDRIVEPGESV
;
A
#
# COMPACT_ATOMS: atom_id res chain seq x y z
N MET A 1 -13.29 78.14 -0.59
CA MET A 1 -13.71 77.65 0.74
C MET A 1 -14.82 76.62 0.54
N GLN A 2 -14.65 75.44 1.16
CA GLN A 2 -15.65 74.42 1.54
C GLN A 2 -16.29 73.50 0.47
N ALA A 3 -15.64 72.34 0.30
CA ALA A 3 -16.07 70.95 0.61
C ALA A 3 -17.49 70.40 0.29
N ASN A 4 -17.46 69.31 -0.49
CA ASN A 4 -18.12 67.99 -0.39
C ASN A 4 -19.65 67.84 -0.45
N GLU A 5 -20.14 67.03 -1.42
CA GLU A 5 -20.51 65.61 -1.26
C GLU A 5 -20.67 64.93 -2.65
N PRO A 6 -20.34 63.63 -2.83
CA PRO A 6 -20.48 62.91 -4.11
C PRO A 6 -21.75 62.04 -4.17
N THR A 7 -22.44 62.07 -5.32
CA THR A 7 -23.57 61.18 -5.66
C THR A 7 -23.08 59.91 -6.36
N THR A 8 -23.56 58.76 -5.88
CA THR A 8 -23.32 57.41 -6.42
C THR A 8 -24.40 57.01 -7.43
N GLU A 9 -23.97 56.40 -8.55
CA GLU A 9 -24.59 55.31 -9.37
C GLU A 9 -24.39 55.53 -10.90
N PRO A 10 -24.45 54.48 -11.74
CA PRO A 10 -23.91 53.13 -11.60
C PRO A 10 -23.10 52.71 -12.85
N LEU A 11 -22.24 51.69 -12.76
CA LEU A 11 -21.82 50.93 -13.94
C LEU A 11 -22.01 49.43 -13.68
N SER A 12 -22.93 48.87 -14.44
CA SER A 12 -23.31 47.47 -14.49
C SER A 12 -22.52 46.73 -15.58
N SER A 13 -22.28 45.43 -15.32
CA SER A 13 -21.83 44.35 -16.24
C SER A 13 -20.36 44.39 -16.68
N ALA A 14 -19.56 43.31 -16.67
CA ALA A 14 -19.70 41.92 -16.25
C ALA A 14 -18.28 41.36 -15.97
N PRO A 15 -18.09 40.40 -15.05
CA PRO A 15 -16.77 39.82 -14.79
C PRO A 15 -16.36 38.83 -15.88
N GLY A 16 -15.21 39.09 -16.49
CA GLY A 16 -14.51 38.20 -17.40
C GLY A 16 -14.11 36.90 -16.71
N ARG A 17 -14.56 35.79 -17.28
CA ARG A 17 -14.24 34.42 -16.89
C ARG A 17 -13.15 33.88 -17.82
N ARG A 18 -12.06 33.34 -17.28
CA ARG A 18 -11.37 32.10 -17.72
C ARG A 18 -10.01 31.93 -17.02
N GLY A 19 -9.82 30.76 -16.41
CA GLY A 19 -8.49 30.26 -16.03
C GLY A 19 -8.35 29.91 -14.55
N GLY A 20 -9.07 28.89 -14.08
CA GLY A 20 -8.87 28.43 -12.70
C GLY A 20 -9.92 27.43 -12.25
N ARG A 21 -10.06 26.30 -12.94
CA ARG A 21 -10.96 25.24 -12.45
C ARG A 21 -10.72 23.89 -13.10
N ARG A 22 -9.63 23.19 -12.75
CA ARG A 22 -9.53 21.70 -12.79
C ARG A 22 -8.45 21.18 -11.83
N ILE A 23 -8.58 21.48 -10.53
CA ILE A 23 -8.02 20.63 -9.47
C ILE A 23 -9.13 20.42 -8.46
N ALA A 24 -10.18 19.72 -8.91
CA ALA A 24 -11.32 19.37 -8.08
C ALA A 24 -11.94 18.11 -8.69
N ALA A 25 -11.26 16.97 -8.51
CA ALA A 25 -11.83 15.62 -8.59
C ALA A 25 -10.73 14.55 -8.40
N VAL A 26 -9.99 14.58 -7.30
CA VAL A 26 -9.25 13.39 -6.83
C VAL A 26 -9.34 13.41 -5.31
N THR A 27 -10.54 13.12 -4.77
CA THR A 27 -10.77 13.28 -3.32
C THR A 27 -11.70 12.22 -2.72
N GLY A 28 -11.80 11.03 -3.32
CA GLY A 28 -12.80 10.06 -2.85
C GLY A 28 -12.57 8.58 -3.12
N ALA A 29 -11.36 8.12 -3.47
CA ALA A 29 -11.17 6.69 -3.78
C ALA A 29 -9.86 6.08 -3.25
N LEU A 30 -9.12 6.78 -2.40
CA LEU A 30 -7.67 6.63 -2.43
C LEU A 30 -7.00 5.80 -1.33
N LEU A 31 -7.46 5.75 -0.09
CA LEU A 31 -6.51 5.31 0.96
C LEU A 31 -7.14 4.55 2.14
N PRO A 32 -7.73 3.35 1.93
CA PRO A 32 -7.75 2.38 3.03
C PRO A 32 -6.58 1.39 2.93
N ALA A 33 -6.16 0.95 1.74
CA ALA A 33 -5.22 -0.16 1.60
C ALA A 33 -3.74 0.19 1.87
N VAL A 34 -3.32 1.44 1.65
CA VAL A 34 -1.93 1.87 1.95
C VAL A 34 -1.64 1.89 3.46
N ALA A 35 -2.66 2.03 4.29
CA ALA A 35 -2.50 2.28 5.72
C ALA A 35 -2.05 1.05 6.55
N VAL A 36 -2.00 -0.15 5.97
CA VAL A 36 -1.61 -1.35 6.76
C VAL A 36 -0.11 -1.67 6.68
N VAL A 37 0.64 -1.25 5.66
CA VAL A 37 2.11 -1.49 5.62
C VAL A 37 2.92 -0.38 4.93
N GLY A 38 2.30 0.62 4.30
CA GLY A 38 2.98 1.67 3.52
C GLY A 38 3.52 2.86 4.33
N ALA A 39 3.98 2.68 5.58
CA ALA A 39 4.43 3.79 6.42
C ALA A 39 5.94 4.12 6.31
N VAL A 40 6.67 3.60 5.31
CA VAL A 40 8.13 3.82 5.21
C VAL A 40 8.51 4.92 4.20
N ALA A 41 7.66 5.26 3.22
CA ALA A 41 8.07 6.17 2.14
C ALA A 41 7.98 7.68 2.48
N CYS A 42 7.22 8.09 3.51
CA CYS A 42 6.99 9.51 3.83
C CYS A 42 7.60 9.98 5.17
N THR A 43 8.60 9.29 5.71
CA THR A 43 9.31 9.76 6.92
C THR A 43 10.47 10.69 6.61
N ALA A 44 11.02 10.67 5.38
CA ALA A 44 12.19 11.49 5.06
C ALA A 44 11.96 13.00 5.16
N VAL A 45 10.75 13.49 4.85
CA VAL A 45 10.44 14.94 4.84
C VAL A 45 9.95 15.44 6.21
N ALA A 46 9.38 14.56 7.04
CA ALA A 46 8.89 14.93 8.38
C ALA A 46 9.96 14.85 9.48
N VAL A 47 11.10 14.19 9.21
CA VAL A 47 12.15 13.91 10.20
C VAL A 47 13.41 14.75 9.94
N ALA A 48 13.40 15.64 8.95
CA ALA A 48 14.54 16.52 8.62
C ALA A 48 14.97 17.43 9.79
N ASP A 49 14.00 17.84 10.61
CA ASP A 49 14.15 18.66 11.83
C ASP A 49 13.88 17.88 13.14
N ALA A 50 13.75 16.55 13.07
CA ALA A 50 13.64 15.76 14.30
C ALA A 50 14.98 15.76 15.05
N ASP A 51 14.90 15.83 16.37
CA ASP A 51 16.06 15.74 17.25
C ASP A 51 16.87 14.48 16.91
N ARG A 52 18.16 14.67 16.59
CA ARG A 52 19.06 13.60 16.15
C ARG A 52 19.82 12.97 17.31
N ASP A 53 19.57 13.40 18.54
CA ASP A 53 20.11 12.73 19.71
C ASP A 53 19.23 11.51 20.05
N PRO A 54 19.68 10.27 19.80
CA PRO A 54 18.90 9.08 20.14
C PRO A 54 18.76 8.86 21.66
N GLY A 55 19.40 9.71 22.48
CA GLY A 55 19.54 9.49 23.91
C GLY A 55 20.32 8.22 24.21
N ALA A 56 20.36 7.83 25.48
CA ALA A 56 20.95 6.55 25.87
C ALA A 56 20.12 5.39 25.30
N SER A 57 20.78 4.43 24.64
CA SER A 57 20.13 3.24 24.10
C SER A 57 19.43 2.45 25.21
N SER A 58 18.11 2.44 25.21
CA SER A 58 17.29 1.70 26.18
C SER A 58 16.68 0.42 25.60
N TRP A 59 17.18 -0.04 24.45
CA TRP A 59 16.64 -1.20 23.73
C TRP A 59 16.74 -2.48 24.57
N ALA A 60 15.67 -2.77 25.30
CA ALA A 60 15.38 -4.12 25.75
C ALA A 60 15.00 -4.93 24.50
N ARG A 61 15.62 -6.11 24.33
CA ARG A 61 15.17 -7.08 23.33
C ARG A 61 13.72 -7.39 23.67
N ALA A 62 12.78 -6.97 22.82
CA ALA A 62 11.41 -7.42 22.92
C ALA A 62 11.44 -8.96 22.91
N GLU A 63 10.80 -9.58 23.89
CA GLU A 63 10.63 -11.03 23.85
C GLU A 63 9.98 -11.37 22.50
N PRO A 64 10.48 -12.40 21.80
CA PRO A 64 9.83 -12.84 20.57
C PRO A 64 8.37 -13.03 20.90
N ALA A 65 7.48 -12.32 20.18
CA ALA A 65 6.06 -12.60 20.31
C ALA A 65 5.94 -14.09 20.03
N ALA A 66 5.54 -14.88 21.06
CA ALA A 66 5.41 -16.31 20.93
C ALA A 66 4.63 -16.56 19.64
N GLY A 67 5.28 -17.21 18.67
CA GLY A 67 4.81 -17.28 17.30
C GLY A 67 3.36 -17.72 17.34
N ARG A 68 2.44 -16.76 17.19
CA ARG A 68 1.03 -17.11 17.18
C ARG A 68 0.90 -17.99 15.97
N PRO A 69 0.42 -19.24 16.12
CA PRO A 69 0.20 -20.07 14.96
C PRO A 69 -0.64 -19.24 13.99
N ALA A 70 -0.18 -19.14 12.74
CA ALA A 70 -0.98 -18.55 11.69
C ALA A 70 -2.37 -19.18 11.80
N ALA A 71 -3.41 -18.36 11.83
CA ALA A 71 -4.77 -18.89 11.92
C ALA A 71 -4.91 -19.96 10.83
N GLU A 72 -5.31 -21.18 11.21
CA GLU A 72 -5.41 -22.28 10.25
C GLU A 72 -6.28 -21.82 9.07
N ALA A 73 -5.65 -21.74 7.90
CA ALA A 73 -6.32 -21.34 6.69
C ALA A 73 -7.38 -22.41 6.39
N LYS A 74 -8.65 -21.99 6.34
CA LYS A 74 -9.75 -22.89 5.99
C LYS A 74 -9.95 -22.84 4.48
N PRO A 75 -10.32 -23.96 3.82
CA PRO A 75 -10.75 -23.92 2.44
C PRO A 75 -11.81 -22.82 2.22
N GLY A 76 -11.58 -21.95 1.23
CA GLY A 76 -12.44 -20.80 0.93
C GLY A 76 -12.13 -19.50 1.69
N SER A 77 -11.24 -19.51 2.69
CA SER A 77 -10.72 -18.28 3.31
C SER A 77 -9.68 -17.60 2.41
N LEU A 78 -9.51 -16.28 2.55
CA LEU A 78 -8.43 -15.56 1.86
C LEU A 78 -7.05 -16.10 2.22
N ALA A 79 -6.87 -16.54 3.46
CA ALA A 79 -5.62 -17.11 3.93
C ALA A 79 -5.20 -18.36 3.15
N TRP A 80 -6.19 -19.14 2.68
CA TRP A 80 -5.96 -20.35 1.89
C TRP A 80 -5.48 -20.04 0.47
N THR A 81 -5.86 -18.88 -0.05
CA THR A 81 -5.46 -18.42 -1.38
C THR A 81 -4.04 -17.83 -1.40
N LEU A 82 -3.47 -17.49 -0.24
CA LEU A 82 -2.10 -16.99 -0.16
C LEU A 82 -1.10 -18.01 -0.73
N VAL A 83 -0.13 -17.52 -1.50
CA VAL A 83 0.99 -18.35 -1.98
C VAL A 83 1.68 -19.02 -0.79
N PRO A 84 1.84 -20.35 -0.77
CA PRO A 84 2.52 -21.03 0.33
C PRO A 84 4.01 -20.70 0.35
N TYR A 85 4.62 -20.76 1.53
CA TYR A 85 6.07 -20.70 1.63
C TYR A 85 6.70 -21.90 0.91
N ARG A 86 7.78 -21.65 0.16
CA ARG A 86 8.58 -22.65 -0.53
C ARG A 86 10.04 -22.51 -0.10
N PRO A 87 10.67 -23.52 0.51
CA PRO A 87 12.02 -23.42 1.06
C PRO A 87 13.10 -22.98 0.05
N ASP A 88 12.86 -23.26 -1.23
CA ASP A 88 13.75 -23.01 -2.37
C ASP A 88 13.46 -21.69 -3.11
N ASN A 89 12.38 -20.99 -2.78
CA ASN A 89 11.98 -19.77 -3.50
C ASN A 89 11.44 -18.69 -2.55
N TRP A 90 10.25 -18.91 -1.99
CA TRP A 90 9.52 -17.94 -1.17
C TRP A 90 9.55 -18.34 0.31
N SER A 91 10.57 -17.90 1.04
CA SER A 91 10.68 -18.18 2.46
C SER A 91 9.86 -17.20 3.31
N ARG A 92 9.74 -17.48 4.63
CA ARG A 92 9.06 -16.59 5.58
C ARG A 92 9.76 -15.24 5.66
N GLY A 93 9.00 -14.17 5.44
CA GLY A 93 9.46 -12.79 5.54
C GLY A 93 9.48 -12.21 6.96
N PRO A 94 9.79 -10.91 7.10
CA PRO A 94 9.79 -10.20 8.37
C PRO A 94 8.38 -10.06 8.97
N ASP A 95 8.29 -9.78 10.26
CA ASP A 95 7.00 -9.61 10.92
C ASP A 95 6.25 -8.34 10.47
N LEU A 96 4.94 -8.47 10.25
CA LEU A 96 3.99 -7.41 9.96
C LEU A 96 3.55 -6.74 11.27
N GLY A 97 4.49 -6.08 11.95
CA GLY A 97 4.28 -5.47 13.26
C GLY A 97 3.80 -6.49 14.30
N LYS A 98 2.65 -6.24 14.94
CA LYS A 98 2.09 -7.14 15.98
C LYS A 98 1.46 -8.43 15.44
N PHE A 99 1.39 -8.59 14.12
CA PHE A 99 0.67 -9.68 13.47
C PHE A 99 1.58 -10.85 13.08
N GLY A 100 2.90 -10.73 13.22
CA GLY A 100 3.86 -11.72 12.73
C GLY A 100 3.93 -11.74 11.20
N SER A 101 4.56 -12.76 10.63
CA SER A 101 4.77 -12.87 9.17
C SER A 101 3.54 -13.34 8.38
N ASP A 102 2.45 -13.72 9.07
CA ASP A 102 1.23 -14.26 8.46
C ASP A 102 0.03 -14.03 9.38
N ALA A 103 -1.04 -13.43 8.87
CA ALA A 103 -2.22 -13.12 9.65
C ALA A 103 -3.51 -13.03 8.84
N VAL A 104 -4.62 -13.31 9.53
CA VAL A 104 -5.98 -13.18 9.00
C VAL A 104 -6.78 -12.27 9.93
N LEU A 105 -7.44 -11.26 9.35
CA LEU A 105 -8.26 -10.29 10.06
C LEU A 105 -9.67 -10.29 9.46
N ASN A 106 -10.69 -10.37 10.31
CA ASN A 106 -12.09 -10.47 9.87
C ASN A 106 -12.94 -9.33 10.44
N GLY A 107 -13.92 -8.89 9.63
CA GLY A 107 -15.04 -8.04 10.04
C GLY A 107 -14.64 -6.77 10.80
N ASP A 108 -15.37 -6.49 11.88
CA ASP A 108 -15.25 -5.24 12.65
C ASP A 108 -13.86 -5.00 13.23
N ARG A 109 -13.11 -6.08 13.53
CA ARG A 109 -11.73 -5.97 14.01
C ARG A 109 -10.82 -5.38 12.93
N THR A 110 -11.02 -5.74 11.67
CA THR A 110 -10.26 -5.18 10.54
C THR A 110 -10.57 -3.69 10.37
N THR A 111 -11.85 -3.31 10.41
CA THR A 111 -12.26 -1.90 10.36
C THR A 111 -11.67 -1.09 11.51
N ALA A 112 -11.69 -1.60 12.74
CA ALA A 112 -11.12 -0.93 13.90
C ALA A 112 -9.60 -0.71 13.74
N LEU A 113 -8.86 -1.70 13.24
CA LEU A 113 -7.43 -1.59 12.98
C LEU A 113 -7.11 -0.55 11.90
N PHE A 114 -7.89 -0.51 10.82
CA PHE A 114 -7.75 0.54 9.82
C PHE A 114 -7.98 1.93 10.42
N LYS A 115 -9.02 2.12 11.24
CA LYS A 115 -9.27 3.40 11.89
C LYS A 115 -8.18 3.77 12.91
N GLU A 116 -7.64 2.79 13.63
CA GLU A 116 -6.49 2.97 14.54
C GLU A 116 -5.26 3.50 13.78
N SER A 117 -4.98 3.00 12.57
CA SER A 117 -3.87 3.47 11.73
C SER A 117 -4.00 4.95 11.32
N LEU A 118 -5.21 5.51 11.35
CA LEU A 118 -5.48 6.91 11.01
C LEU A 118 -5.32 7.85 12.22
N ALA A 119 -5.02 7.34 13.42
CA ALA A 119 -4.95 8.14 14.63
C ALA A 119 -3.94 9.30 14.56
N GLY A 120 -2.89 9.16 13.74
CA GLY A 120 -1.87 10.20 13.52
C GLY A 120 -2.30 11.32 12.56
N LEU A 121 -3.43 11.20 11.88
CA LEU A 121 -3.89 12.20 10.91
C LEU A 121 -4.66 13.35 11.58
N PRO A 122 -4.62 14.56 10.99
CA PRO A 122 -5.45 15.64 11.48
C PRO A 122 -6.94 15.30 11.38
N ARG A 123 -7.76 15.88 12.25
CA ARG A 123 -9.14 15.41 12.53
C ARG A 123 -10.03 15.39 11.29
N SER A 124 -9.90 16.37 10.40
CA SER A 124 -10.69 16.48 9.16
C SER A 124 -10.40 15.32 8.21
N GLU A 125 -9.13 15.05 7.99
CA GLU A 125 -8.58 14.04 7.11
C GLU A 125 -8.90 12.65 7.66
N ARG A 126 -8.65 12.43 8.96
CA ARG A 126 -9.01 11.19 9.65
C ARG A 126 -10.49 10.87 9.46
N LYS A 127 -11.39 11.84 9.73
CA LYS A 127 -12.84 11.62 9.57
C LYS A 127 -13.24 11.32 8.12
N GLN A 128 -12.59 11.96 7.16
CA GLN A 128 -12.84 11.68 5.75
C GLN A 128 -12.43 10.25 5.41
N MET A 129 -11.28 9.79 5.88
CA MET A 129 -10.78 8.44 5.63
C MET A 129 -11.58 7.37 6.39
N GLU A 130 -11.95 7.62 7.64
CA GLU A 130 -12.86 6.75 8.42
C GLU A 130 -14.19 6.55 7.68
N LYS A 131 -14.73 7.61 7.06
CA LYS A 131 -15.96 7.52 6.28
C LYS A 131 -15.80 6.64 5.03
N GLU A 132 -14.65 6.70 4.36
CA GLU A 132 -14.38 5.83 3.21
C GLU A 132 -14.22 4.36 3.62
N ILE A 133 -13.57 4.11 4.76
CA ILE A 133 -13.51 2.77 5.36
C ILE A 133 -14.93 2.26 5.67
N ASP A 134 -15.77 3.09 6.28
CA ASP A 134 -17.16 2.72 6.62
C ASP A 134 -18.05 2.50 5.40
N ARG A 135 -17.77 3.19 4.29
CA ARG A 135 -18.48 3.02 3.02
C ARG A 135 -18.15 1.70 2.34
N ARG A 136 -16.95 1.15 2.58
CA ARG A 136 -16.42 -0.04 1.90
C ARG A 136 -15.72 -0.92 2.91
N PRO A 137 -16.48 -1.55 3.82
CA PRO A 137 -15.88 -2.38 4.86
C PRO A 137 -15.16 -3.58 4.23
N VAL A 138 -13.95 -3.84 4.71
CA VAL A 138 -13.20 -5.04 4.37
C VAL A 138 -13.78 -6.20 5.16
N LYS A 139 -14.37 -7.18 4.47
CA LYS A 139 -15.02 -8.35 5.08
C LYS A 139 -14.00 -9.30 5.70
N GLU A 140 -12.90 -9.50 5.00
CA GLU A 140 -11.81 -10.40 5.35
C GLU A 140 -10.52 -9.82 4.80
N MET A 141 -9.43 -9.98 5.52
CA MET A 141 -8.10 -9.62 5.08
C MET A 141 -7.14 -10.75 5.43
N ALA A 142 -6.29 -11.13 4.48
CA ALA A 142 -5.17 -12.01 4.71
C ALA A 142 -3.88 -11.30 4.36
N MET A 143 -2.85 -11.48 5.18
CA MET A 143 -1.55 -10.84 5.01
C MET A 143 -0.45 -11.87 5.16
N ARG A 144 0.56 -11.82 4.28
CA ARG A 144 1.76 -12.65 4.40
C ARG A 144 2.98 -11.91 3.91
N SER A 145 4.08 -12.03 4.64
CA SER A 145 5.38 -11.52 4.22
C SER A 145 6.28 -12.66 3.75
N TYR A 146 7.04 -12.38 2.69
CA TYR A 146 7.96 -13.30 2.05
C TYR A 146 9.36 -12.70 2.06
N ALA A 147 10.36 -13.56 2.12
CA ALA A 147 11.75 -13.24 1.87
C ALA A 147 12.28 -14.17 0.78
N PHE A 148 13.02 -13.60 -0.15
CA PHE A 148 13.60 -14.32 -1.26
C PHE A 148 14.93 -13.70 -1.67
N THR A 149 15.76 -14.51 -2.31
CA THR A 149 17.05 -14.11 -2.85
C THR A 149 17.07 -14.48 -4.32
N THR A 150 17.41 -13.53 -5.18
CA THR A 150 17.36 -13.73 -6.62
C THR A 150 18.77 -13.73 -7.20
N GLY A 151 19.13 -14.86 -7.83
CA GLY A 151 20.42 -15.07 -8.50
C GLY A 151 21.24 -16.22 -7.91
N ASP A 152 21.91 -17.00 -8.78
CA ASP A 152 22.78 -18.12 -8.43
C ASP A 152 24.13 -17.72 -7.77
N ASN A 153 24.33 -16.43 -7.50
CA ASN A 153 25.65 -15.91 -7.15
C ASN A 153 25.93 -15.99 -5.64
N ALA A 154 27.19 -16.26 -5.32
CA ALA A 154 27.72 -16.58 -3.99
C ALA A 154 27.52 -15.50 -2.89
N ASP A 155 27.07 -14.29 -3.24
CA ASP A 155 26.72 -13.23 -2.30
C ASP A 155 25.21 -13.25 -1.99
N ARG A 156 24.83 -14.04 -0.97
CA ARG A 156 23.45 -14.19 -0.48
C ARG A 156 22.75 -12.87 -0.07
N ALA A 157 23.50 -11.76 0.03
CA ALA A 157 22.96 -10.43 0.34
C ALA A 157 22.56 -9.63 -0.91
N ALA A 158 23.19 -9.88 -2.06
CA ALA A 158 22.84 -9.21 -3.31
C ALA A 158 21.56 -9.87 -3.88
N GLY A 159 20.56 -9.06 -4.24
CA GLY A 159 19.26 -9.59 -4.70
C GLY A 159 18.38 -10.15 -3.58
N ALA A 160 18.73 -9.92 -2.30
CA ALA A 160 17.81 -10.18 -1.20
C ALA A 160 16.68 -9.14 -1.23
N ALA A 161 15.45 -9.64 -1.20
CA ALA A 161 14.25 -8.83 -1.19
C ALA A 161 13.20 -9.43 -0.24
N THR A 162 12.33 -8.55 0.24
CA THR A 162 11.14 -8.92 0.97
C THR A 162 9.93 -8.44 0.19
N MET A 163 8.82 -9.15 0.34
CA MET A 163 7.54 -8.75 -0.22
C MET A 163 6.45 -8.97 0.80
N THR A 164 5.56 -8.00 0.95
CA THR A 164 4.34 -8.13 1.73
C THR A 164 3.16 -8.20 0.79
N LEU A 165 2.35 -9.26 0.91
CA LEU A 165 1.06 -9.39 0.25
C LEU A 165 -0.06 -9.12 1.25
N VAL A 166 -1.00 -8.27 0.85
CA VAL A 166 -2.24 -7.98 1.55
C VAL A 166 -3.41 -8.22 0.61
N LEU A 167 -4.24 -9.19 0.94
CA LEU A 167 -5.48 -9.54 0.23
C LEU A 167 -6.64 -8.97 1.05
N SER A 168 -7.51 -8.19 0.43
CA SER A 168 -8.69 -7.61 1.07
C SER A 168 -9.95 -7.99 0.31
N ARG A 169 -10.82 -8.76 0.96
CA ARG A 169 -12.15 -9.12 0.44
C ARG A 169 -13.11 -7.97 0.71
N LEU A 170 -13.70 -7.45 -0.36
CA LEU A 170 -14.61 -6.31 -0.34
C LEU A 170 -16.04 -6.76 -0.55
N GLU A 171 -16.96 -5.80 -0.69
CA GLU A 171 -18.37 -6.11 -0.85
C GLU A 171 -18.66 -6.90 -2.12
N ASP A 172 -18.08 -6.44 -3.22
CA ASP A 172 -18.28 -6.96 -4.57
C ASP A 172 -17.06 -6.65 -5.47
N PRO A 173 -17.01 -7.21 -6.70
CA PRO A 173 -15.92 -6.96 -7.62
C PRO A 173 -15.75 -5.51 -8.07
N ALA A 174 -16.83 -4.72 -8.12
CA ALA A 174 -16.74 -3.32 -8.50
C ALA A 174 -16.04 -2.50 -7.40
N ALA A 175 -16.29 -2.82 -6.12
CA ALA A 175 -15.61 -2.22 -4.99
C ALA A 175 -14.10 -2.52 -5.02
N ALA A 176 -13.71 -3.76 -5.27
CA ALA A 176 -12.31 -4.16 -5.40
C ALA A 176 -11.61 -3.43 -6.55
N ARG A 177 -12.21 -3.44 -7.74
CA ARG A 177 -11.67 -2.75 -8.92
C ARG A 177 -11.56 -1.24 -8.69
N ALA A 178 -12.53 -0.63 -8.01
CA ALA A 178 -12.50 0.80 -7.73
C ALA A 178 -11.39 1.19 -6.75
N VAL A 179 -11.06 0.33 -5.77
CA VAL A 179 -9.92 0.55 -4.87
C VAL A 179 -8.61 0.44 -5.65
N THR A 180 -8.43 -0.62 -6.43
CA THR A 180 -7.22 -0.86 -7.24
C THR A 180 -6.98 0.26 -8.23
N LYS A 181 -7.99 0.63 -9.03
CA LYS A 181 -7.87 1.76 -9.97
C LYS A 181 -7.60 3.09 -9.28
N GLY A 182 -8.13 3.27 -8.07
CA GLY A 182 -7.82 4.44 -7.24
C GLY A 182 -6.34 4.53 -6.90
N GLN A 183 -5.73 3.42 -6.47
CA GLN A 183 -4.30 3.34 -6.16
C GLN A 183 -3.43 3.58 -7.40
N ASN A 184 -3.73 2.88 -8.48
CA ASN A 184 -3.00 3.01 -9.75
C ASN A 184 -3.03 4.44 -10.27
N ALA A 185 -4.22 5.04 -10.33
CA ALA A 185 -4.39 6.42 -10.78
C ALA A 185 -3.61 7.42 -9.92
N PHE A 186 -3.48 7.18 -8.62
CA PHE A 186 -2.73 8.06 -7.73
C PHE A 186 -1.23 7.94 -7.91
N LEU A 187 -0.68 6.73 -7.90
CA LEU A 187 0.76 6.56 -8.11
C LEU A 187 1.17 7.01 -9.52
N GLY A 188 0.36 6.70 -10.53
CA GLY A 188 0.55 7.20 -11.89
C GLY A 188 0.49 8.73 -11.97
N ALA A 189 -0.42 9.38 -11.24
CA ALA A 189 -0.54 10.84 -11.24
C ALA A 189 0.63 11.56 -10.54
N LEU A 190 1.35 10.89 -9.63
CA LEU A 190 2.55 11.49 -9.00
C LEU A 190 3.68 11.68 -10.01
N GLY A 191 3.79 10.82 -11.04
CA GLY A 191 4.81 10.92 -12.09
C GLY A 191 6.25 10.75 -11.60
N LEU A 192 6.44 10.32 -10.34
CA LEU A 192 7.75 10.10 -9.72
C LEU A 192 8.20 8.64 -9.82
N PHE A 193 7.24 7.72 -9.86
CA PHE A 193 7.51 6.29 -9.93
C PHE A 193 7.85 5.88 -11.37
N ARG A 194 8.77 4.93 -11.50
CA ARG A 194 9.03 4.23 -12.76
C ARG A 194 8.01 3.11 -12.91
N ASP A 195 7.66 2.74 -14.13
CA ASP A 195 6.81 1.57 -14.35
C ASP A 195 7.54 0.29 -13.88
N GLY A 196 6.78 -0.61 -13.25
CA GLY A 196 7.19 -1.97 -12.97
C GLY A 196 6.83 -2.93 -14.10
N PRO A 197 7.19 -4.22 -13.99
CA PRO A 197 6.78 -5.22 -14.96
C PRO A 197 5.26 -5.35 -15.04
N GLU A 198 4.76 -5.62 -16.25
CA GLU A 198 3.36 -5.99 -16.45
C GLU A 198 3.11 -7.40 -15.91
N ILE A 199 1.88 -7.66 -15.44
CA ILE A 199 1.49 -8.97 -14.92
C ILE A 199 0.65 -9.70 -15.96
N GLU A 200 1.24 -10.70 -16.61
CA GLU A 200 0.58 -11.45 -17.68
C GLU A 200 -0.73 -12.10 -17.22
N GLY A 201 -1.80 -11.87 -17.99
CA GLY A 201 -3.15 -12.37 -17.71
C GLY A 201 -4.00 -11.48 -16.81
N PHE A 202 -3.45 -10.37 -16.28
CA PHE A 202 -4.12 -9.50 -15.32
C PHE A 202 -4.05 -8.02 -15.74
N GLU A 203 -4.92 -7.61 -16.66
CA GLU A 203 -4.92 -6.24 -17.24
C GLU A 203 -5.18 -5.11 -16.22
N ASP A 204 -5.85 -5.38 -15.10
CA ASP A 204 -6.09 -4.40 -14.04
C ASP A 204 -4.94 -4.37 -13.00
N ALA A 205 -3.87 -5.14 -13.19
CA ALA A 205 -2.70 -5.16 -12.32
C ALA A 205 -1.63 -4.17 -12.81
N GLU A 206 -1.21 -3.26 -11.93
CA GLU A 206 -0.14 -2.30 -12.23
C GLU A 206 0.91 -2.32 -11.12
N CYS A 207 2.18 -2.19 -11.51
CA CYS A 207 3.32 -2.14 -10.62
C CYS A 207 4.11 -0.84 -10.84
N PHE A 208 4.61 -0.27 -9.75
CA PHE A 208 5.31 1.01 -9.71
C PHE A 208 6.60 0.87 -8.90
N ARG A 209 7.73 1.22 -9.50
CA ARG A 209 9.05 1.21 -8.86
C ARG A 209 9.46 2.60 -8.40
N THR A 210 10.16 2.69 -7.28
CA THR A 210 10.70 3.98 -6.83
C THR A 210 11.67 4.58 -7.85
N PRO A 211 11.86 5.91 -7.88
CA PRO A 211 12.86 6.55 -8.72
C PRO A 211 14.25 5.91 -8.53
N SER A 212 15.03 5.79 -9.60
CA SER A 212 16.40 5.28 -9.50
C SER A 212 17.23 6.13 -8.53
N GLY A 213 17.95 5.48 -7.61
CA GLY A 213 18.82 6.16 -6.64
C GLY A 213 18.11 6.69 -5.38
N SER A 214 16.80 6.45 -5.23
CA SER A 214 16.02 6.77 -4.02
C SER A 214 16.59 6.16 -2.73
N GLY A 215 17.30 5.03 -2.82
CA GLY A 215 17.91 4.33 -1.69
C GLY A 215 19.22 4.93 -1.14
N GLY A 216 19.73 6.03 -1.73
CA GLY A 216 21.02 6.62 -1.34
C GLY A 216 22.17 5.59 -1.37
N ASP A 217 23.10 5.71 -0.43
CA ASP A 217 24.26 4.80 -0.31
C ASP A 217 23.88 3.33 -0.08
N ARG A 218 22.67 3.08 0.43
CA ARG A 218 22.16 1.74 0.75
C ARG A 218 21.65 0.98 -0.45
N LYS A 219 21.58 1.62 -1.64
CA LYS A 219 21.18 0.99 -2.92
C LYS A 219 19.89 0.16 -2.80
N LEU A 220 18.91 0.66 -2.06
CA LEU A 220 17.59 0.03 -1.93
C LEU A 220 16.68 0.45 -3.10
N ASP A 221 15.83 -0.46 -3.54
CA ASP A 221 14.72 -0.20 -4.45
C ASP A 221 13.44 -0.79 -3.84
N SER A 222 12.30 -0.21 -4.22
CA SER A 222 10.99 -0.66 -3.79
C SER A 222 10.04 -0.72 -4.97
N MET A 223 9.10 -1.66 -4.91
CA MET A 223 8.02 -1.82 -5.89
C MET A 223 6.68 -1.96 -5.20
N TYR A 224 5.68 -1.24 -5.70
CA TYR A 224 4.30 -1.26 -5.23
C TYR A 224 3.42 -1.76 -6.35
N CYS A 225 2.69 -2.84 -6.11
CA CYS A 225 1.77 -3.39 -7.10
C CYS A 225 0.36 -3.47 -6.53
N TYR A 226 -0.61 -3.15 -7.38
CA TYR A 226 -2.02 -3.23 -7.03
C TYR A 226 -2.77 -3.96 -8.13
N ALA A 227 -3.61 -4.89 -7.73
CA ALA A 227 -4.44 -5.68 -8.63
C ALA A 227 -5.79 -5.95 -7.98
N SER A 228 -6.75 -6.45 -8.76
CA SER A 228 -8.01 -6.98 -8.23
C SER A 228 -8.48 -8.16 -9.06
N VAL A 229 -8.97 -9.20 -8.38
CA VAL A 229 -9.61 -10.37 -9.00
C VAL A 229 -10.89 -10.66 -8.22
N ALA A 230 -12.01 -10.78 -8.92
CA ALA A 230 -13.34 -10.87 -8.28
C ALA A 230 -13.52 -9.78 -7.20
N ASP A 231 -14.01 -10.13 -6.01
CA ASP A 231 -14.22 -9.24 -4.87
C ASP A 231 -12.94 -8.99 -4.03
N ILE A 232 -11.76 -9.35 -4.53
CA ILE A 232 -10.50 -9.31 -3.79
C ILE A 232 -9.57 -8.24 -4.38
N ALA A 233 -9.21 -7.25 -3.57
CA ALA A 233 -8.13 -6.33 -3.88
C ALA A 233 -6.80 -6.88 -3.34
N VAL A 234 -5.76 -6.84 -4.17
CA VAL A 234 -4.41 -7.31 -3.83
C VAL A 234 -3.47 -6.11 -3.80
N THR A 235 -2.77 -5.94 -2.69
CA THR A 235 -1.68 -4.96 -2.54
C THR A 235 -0.39 -5.72 -2.26
N ALA A 236 0.63 -5.40 -3.03
CA ALA A 236 1.96 -5.99 -2.96
C ALA A 236 2.98 -4.87 -2.74
N THR A 237 3.78 -4.97 -1.68
CA THR A 237 4.89 -4.04 -1.43
C THR A 237 6.17 -4.86 -1.33
N ALA A 238 7.11 -4.61 -2.22
CA ALA A 238 8.42 -5.26 -2.23
C ALA A 238 9.54 -4.25 -2.00
N GLU A 239 10.55 -4.66 -1.25
CA GLU A 239 11.74 -3.88 -0.95
C GLU A 239 12.97 -4.78 -1.05
N GLY A 240 14.05 -4.28 -1.65
CA GLY A 240 15.26 -5.09 -1.82
C GLY A 240 16.49 -4.30 -2.17
N LEU A 241 17.64 -4.96 -2.06
CA LEU A 241 18.93 -4.39 -2.45
C LEU A 241 19.11 -4.47 -3.97
N GLN A 242 19.77 -3.47 -4.54
CA GLN A 242 20.15 -3.51 -5.94
C GLN A 242 21.26 -4.55 -6.18
N PRO A 243 21.22 -5.29 -7.31
CA PRO A 243 20.20 -5.24 -8.36
C PRO A 243 18.85 -5.81 -7.86
N PHE A 244 17.79 -5.03 -8.05
CA PHE A 244 16.45 -5.37 -7.57
C PHE A 244 15.73 -6.20 -8.63
N ASP A 245 15.38 -7.43 -8.28
CA ASP A 245 14.66 -8.35 -9.16
C ASP A 245 13.16 -8.04 -9.17
N ALA A 246 12.79 -7.08 -10.02
CA ALA A 246 11.39 -6.73 -10.24
C ALA A 246 10.59 -7.87 -10.91
N GLU A 247 11.24 -8.70 -11.73
CA GLU A 247 10.60 -9.82 -12.43
C GLU A 247 10.23 -10.94 -11.44
N GLY A 248 11.12 -11.27 -10.50
CA GLY A 248 10.82 -12.21 -9.43
C GLY A 248 9.65 -11.77 -8.54
N VAL A 249 9.58 -10.47 -8.22
CA VAL A 249 8.42 -9.90 -7.49
C VAL A 249 7.14 -10.01 -8.32
N ALA A 250 7.20 -9.68 -9.61
CA ALA A 250 6.06 -9.78 -10.52
C ALA A 250 5.60 -11.24 -10.66
N ALA A 251 6.52 -12.21 -10.70
CA ALA A 251 6.22 -13.63 -10.73
C ALA A 251 5.50 -14.10 -9.45
N LEU A 252 5.95 -13.67 -8.26
CA LEU A 252 5.25 -13.97 -7.00
C LEU A 252 3.85 -13.34 -6.95
N LEU A 253 3.69 -12.12 -7.47
CA LEU A 253 2.38 -11.50 -7.59
C LEU A 253 1.48 -12.28 -8.57
N LYS A 254 2.02 -12.71 -9.71
CA LYS A 254 1.30 -13.53 -10.67
C LYS A 254 0.82 -14.85 -10.04
N ASP A 255 1.71 -15.58 -9.38
CA ASP A 255 1.38 -16.80 -8.63
C ASP A 255 0.24 -16.54 -7.63
N GLN A 256 0.26 -15.38 -6.97
CA GLN A 256 -0.80 -15.01 -6.04
C GLN A 256 -2.14 -14.76 -6.75
N LEU A 257 -2.13 -14.08 -7.89
CA LEU A 257 -3.36 -13.78 -8.63
C LEU A 257 -3.95 -15.05 -9.27
N ASP A 258 -3.11 -15.93 -9.82
CA ASP A 258 -3.53 -17.23 -10.38
C ASP A 258 -4.22 -18.08 -9.30
N ARG A 259 -3.68 -18.13 -8.07
CA ARG A 259 -4.31 -18.82 -6.93
C ARG A 259 -5.66 -18.24 -6.49
N ILE A 260 -5.91 -16.96 -6.77
CA ILE A 260 -7.22 -16.34 -6.49
C ILE A 260 -8.24 -16.76 -7.56
N VAL A 261 -7.82 -16.88 -8.83
CA VAL A 261 -8.67 -17.36 -9.93
C VAL A 261 -9.03 -18.83 -9.73
N GLU A 262 -8.09 -19.65 -9.25
CA GLU A 262 -8.26 -21.09 -9.05
C GLU A 262 -8.02 -21.50 -7.58
N PRO A 263 -8.98 -21.28 -6.66
CA PRO A 263 -8.80 -21.48 -5.22
C PRO A 263 -8.54 -22.93 -4.75
N GLY A 264 -8.38 -23.89 -5.68
CA GLY A 264 -8.33 -25.32 -5.43
C GLY A 264 -6.97 -25.99 -5.67
N GLU A 265 -6.00 -25.33 -6.31
CA GLU A 265 -4.69 -25.91 -6.62
C GLU A 265 -3.65 -25.70 -5.49
N SER A 266 -4.02 -26.03 -4.26
CA SER A 266 -3.07 -26.15 -3.16
C SER A 266 -2.56 -27.58 -3.08
N VAL A 267 -1.29 -27.81 -3.45
CA VAL A 267 -0.52 -29.02 -3.10
C VAL A 267 -0.10 -29.01 -1.63
#